data_AF-A0A0M9YEU6-F1
#
_entry.id   AF-A0A0M9YEU6-F1
#
_cell.length_a   1.000
_cell.length_b   1.000
_cell.length_c   1.000
_cell.angle_alpha   90.00
_cell.angle_beta   90.00
_cell.angle_gamma   90.00
#
_symmetry.space_group_name_H-M   'P 1'
#
loop_
_entity.id
_entity.type
_entity.pdbx_description
1 polymer ?
#
loop_
_entity_poly.entity_id
_entity_poly.type
_entity_poly.pdbx_seq_one_letter_code
_entity_poly.pdbx_strand_id
1 'polypeptide(L)'
;MAVSGASQVEQEALVGRFKQKKQRRSRFQVDGHPVGRSDLMSHISAVAETVDDHGRVTLWDDPALQLGQVARGFDLASGTVTVEPGGTEQLPAALFEPERALMMRLPGQPPQEQQVEIAIKLGLGRFGRGLSALCSAPGWSLHRLADERLELRSPNGEVFSRIEVPLNPAWISAAVSTGFVLCLYGIQLGVRTPPGMPANRYTDQERLEEFRRGRGLGFTAAGLVPFVNNRG
;
A
#
# COMPACT_ATOMS: atom_id res chain seq x y z
N MET A 1 -59.77 -50.31 -56.59
CA MET A 1 -59.56 -50.84 -55.22
C MET A 1 -58.36 -50.12 -54.64
N ALA A 2 -58.40 -49.88 -53.32
CA ALA A 2 -57.49 -49.06 -52.53
C ALA A 2 -56.02 -49.56 -52.59
N VAL A 3 -54.95 -48.87 -52.13
CA VAL A 3 -54.71 -48.13 -50.88
C VAL A 3 -53.39 -47.32 -51.02
N SER A 4 -53.37 -46.09 -50.46
CA SER A 4 -52.33 -45.38 -49.65
C SER A 4 -50.81 -45.48 -49.92
N GLY A 5 -50.12 -44.33 -49.74
CA GLY A 5 -48.72 -44.30 -49.31
C GLY A 5 -47.99 -42.98 -49.55
N ALA A 6 -48.15 -42.02 -48.63
CA ALA A 6 -47.44 -40.74 -48.61
C ALA A 6 -45.94 -40.87 -48.31
N SER A 7 -45.11 -39.96 -48.83
CA SER A 7 -43.97 -39.38 -48.09
C SER A 7 -43.42 -38.14 -48.80
N GLN A 8 -43.88 -36.97 -48.35
CA GLN A 8 -43.06 -35.75 -48.30
C GLN A 8 -41.96 -36.01 -47.28
N VAL A 9 -40.70 -35.80 -47.66
CA VAL A 9 -39.60 -35.64 -46.70
C VAL A 9 -39.03 -34.24 -46.89
N GLU A 10 -39.04 -33.54 -45.76
CA GLU A 10 -38.75 -32.14 -45.53
C GLU A 10 -37.35 -31.71 -45.98
N GLN A 11 -37.30 -30.50 -46.50
CA GLN A 11 -36.10 -29.67 -46.55
C GLN A 11 -35.73 -29.29 -45.11
N GLU A 12 -34.70 -29.91 -44.54
CA GLU A 12 -34.04 -29.41 -43.33
C GLU A 12 -32.66 -28.82 -43.65
N ALA A 13 -32.52 -27.58 -43.20
CA ALA A 13 -31.35 -26.73 -43.32
C ALA A 13 -30.11 -27.33 -42.65
N LEU A 14 -29.04 -27.49 -43.43
CA LEU A 14 -27.70 -27.76 -42.90
C LEU A 14 -27.07 -26.45 -42.39
N VAL A 15 -27.54 -26.00 -41.23
CA VAL A 15 -26.84 -25.00 -40.40
C VAL A 15 -25.62 -25.69 -39.79
N GLY A 16 -24.47 -25.53 -40.44
CA GLY A 16 -23.19 -25.99 -39.91
C GLY A 16 -22.89 -25.38 -38.55
N ARG A 17 -22.87 -26.22 -37.52
CA ARG A 17 -22.54 -25.88 -36.12
C ARG A 17 -21.25 -25.06 -36.03
N PHE A 18 -21.36 -23.77 -35.77
CA PHE A 18 -20.27 -22.98 -35.20
C PHE A 18 -19.93 -23.57 -33.82
N LYS A 19 -18.82 -24.32 -33.73
CA LYS A 19 -18.25 -24.73 -32.44
C LYS A 19 -17.89 -23.46 -31.67
N GLN A 20 -18.61 -23.17 -30.58
CA GLN A 20 -18.21 -22.14 -29.63
C GLN A 20 -16.74 -22.37 -29.25
N LYS A 21 -15.86 -21.46 -29.64
CA LYS A 21 -14.46 -21.44 -29.19
C LYS A 21 -14.49 -21.46 -27.67
N LYS A 22 -13.89 -22.47 -27.04
CA LYS A 22 -13.68 -22.55 -25.59
C LYS A 22 -13.23 -21.18 -25.10
N GLN A 23 -14.08 -20.50 -24.34
CA GLN A 23 -13.82 -19.20 -23.76
C GLN A 23 -12.51 -19.31 -22.98
N ARG A 24 -11.49 -18.61 -23.46
CA ARG A 24 -10.15 -18.63 -22.89
C ARG A 24 -10.30 -18.16 -21.44
N ARG A 25 -10.11 -19.08 -20.47
CA ARG A 25 -10.21 -18.76 -19.04
C ARG A 25 -9.46 -17.46 -18.78
N SER A 26 -10.14 -16.49 -18.19
CA SER A 26 -9.48 -15.22 -17.89
C SER A 26 -8.25 -15.50 -17.02
N ARG A 27 -7.13 -14.89 -17.40
CA ARG A 27 -5.87 -14.97 -16.65
C ARG A 27 -5.81 -13.94 -15.52
N PHE A 28 -6.78 -13.04 -15.44
CA PHE A 28 -6.78 -11.88 -14.56
C PHE A 28 -7.86 -12.02 -13.51
N GLN A 29 -7.55 -11.61 -12.28
CA GLN A 29 -8.49 -11.59 -11.18
C GLN A 29 -8.45 -10.22 -10.49
N VAL A 30 -9.61 -9.73 -10.10
CA VAL A 30 -9.81 -8.55 -9.26
C VAL A 30 -10.68 -9.00 -8.10
N ASP A 31 -10.25 -8.74 -6.87
CA ASP A 31 -10.98 -9.14 -5.65
C ASP A 31 -11.39 -10.63 -5.64
N GLY A 32 -10.53 -11.50 -6.21
CA GLY A 32 -10.76 -12.94 -6.33
C GLY A 32 -11.66 -13.36 -7.50
N HIS A 33 -12.20 -12.42 -8.27
CA HIS A 33 -13.11 -12.68 -9.39
C HIS A 33 -12.40 -12.56 -10.76
N PRO A 34 -12.61 -13.50 -11.70
CA PRO A 34 -12.02 -13.43 -13.03
C PRO A 34 -12.60 -12.26 -13.83
N VAL A 35 -11.74 -11.42 -14.42
CA VAL A 35 -12.16 -10.22 -15.17
C VAL A 35 -11.58 -10.15 -16.59
N GLY A 36 -12.20 -9.36 -17.48
CA GLY A 36 -11.64 -9.07 -18.80
C GLY A 36 -10.39 -8.18 -18.73
N ARG A 37 -9.67 -8.05 -19.86
CA ARG A 37 -8.50 -7.16 -19.95
C ARG A 37 -8.90 -5.68 -19.82
N SER A 38 -10.02 -5.27 -20.41
CA SER A 38 -10.57 -3.91 -20.28
C SER A 38 -10.84 -3.56 -18.82
N ASP A 39 -11.49 -4.47 -18.11
CA ASP A 39 -11.93 -4.28 -16.74
C ASP A 39 -10.73 -4.25 -15.78
N LEU A 40 -9.71 -5.07 -16.06
CA LEU A 40 -8.43 -5.01 -15.36
C LEU A 40 -7.76 -3.65 -15.55
N MET A 41 -7.68 -3.14 -16.79
CA MET A 41 -7.02 -1.85 -17.05
C MET A 41 -7.77 -0.70 -16.38
N SER A 42 -9.10 -0.72 -16.42
CA SER A 42 -9.93 0.23 -15.67
C SER A 42 -9.68 0.15 -14.17
N HIS A 43 -9.52 -1.05 -13.62
CA HIS A 43 -9.20 -1.24 -12.20
C HIS A 43 -7.80 -0.73 -11.83
N ILE A 44 -6.80 -1.00 -12.67
CA ILE A 44 -5.44 -0.49 -12.45
C ILE A 44 -5.43 1.03 -12.46
N SER A 45 -6.12 1.68 -13.40
CA SER A 45 -6.24 3.15 -13.45
C SER A 45 -6.89 3.69 -12.17
N ALA A 46 -8.02 3.11 -11.77
CA ALA A 46 -8.73 3.54 -10.57
C ALA A 46 -7.87 3.42 -9.30
N VAL A 47 -7.10 2.34 -9.16
CA VAL A 47 -6.17 2.16 -8.02
C VAL A 47 -5.02 3.18 -8.10
N ALA A 48 -4.47 3.42 -9.29
CA ALA A 48 -3.37 4.37 -9.48
C ALA A 48 -3.77 5.84 -9.27
N GLU A 49 -5.04 6.18 -9.51
CA GLU A 49 -5.58 7.53 -9.30
C GLU A 49 -6.02 7.77 -7.85
N THR A 50 -6.12 6.71 -7.03
CA THR A 50 -6.47 6.85 -5.61
C THR A 50 -5.21 7.19 -4.83
N VAL A 51 -5.19 8.39 -4.24
CA VAL A 51 -4.11 8.85 -3.35
C VAL A 51 -4.57 8.97 -1.90
N ASP A 52 -5.87 8.97 -1.64
CA ASP A 52 -6.40 9.06 -0.27
C ASP A 52 -6.37 7.66 0.36
N ASP A 53 -5.54 7.52 1.38
CA ASP A 53 -5.20 6.26 2.03
C ASP A 53 -5.65 6.23 3.50
N HIS A 54 -5.58 5.05 4.12
CA HIS A 54 -5.69 4.96 5.57
C HIS A 54 -4.38 5.36 6.22
N GLY A 55 -4.47 6.23 7.23
CA GLY A 55 -3.31 6.78 7.90
C GLY A 55 -3.21 6.45 9.37
N ARG A 56 -1.98 6.50 9.88
CA ARG A 56 -1.72 6.66 11.31
C ARG A 56 -0.44 7.46 11.55
N VAL A 57 -0.49 8.40 12.47
CA VAL A 57 0.71 9.03 13.03
C VAL A 57 1.03 8.45 14.38
N THR A 58 2.31 8.23 14.64
CA THR A 58 2.78 7.69 15.91
C THR A 58 4.24 8.04 16.13
N LEU A 59 4.80 7.66 17.27
CA LEU A 59 6.19 7.86 17.61
C LEU A 59 6.95 6.52 17.49
N TRP A 60 8.27 6.56 17.34
CA TRP A 60 9.07 5.35 17.13
C TRP A 60 9.04 4.35 18.28
N ASP A 61 8.70 4.81 19.49
CA ASP A 61 8.52 4.01 20.69
C ASP A 61 7.15 3.30 20.75
N ASP A 62 6.28 3.48 19.74
CA ASP A 62 5.03 2.76 19.63
C ASP A 62 5.29 1.24 19.63
N PRO A 63 4.72 0.50 20.60
CA PRO A 63 4.91 -0.94 20.71
C PRO A 63 4.46 -1.70 19.44
N ALA A 64 3.52 -1.15 18.67
CA ALA A 64 3.05 -1.73 17.43
C ALA A 64 4.07 -1.61 16.28
N LEU A 65 5.05 -0.70 16.35
CA LEU A 65 6.12 -0.61 15.36
C LEU A 65 7.32 -1.49 15.71
N GLN A 66 7.58 -1.66 17.01
CA GLN A 66 8.68 -2.44 17.56
C GLN A 66 9.98 -2.28 16.75
N LEU A 67 10.38 -1.04 16.54
CA LEU A 67 11.57 -0.67 15.77
C LEU A 67 12.88 -1.16 16.43
N GLY A 68 12.80 -1.67 17.66
CA GLY A 68 13.87 -2.40 18.34
C GLY A 68 14.92 -1.50 18.98
N GLN A 69 15.04 -0.24 18.53
CA GLN A 69 15.90 0.80 19.10
C GLN A 69 15.28 2.19 18.86
N VAL A 70 15.49 3.12 19.79
CA VAL A 70 15.13 4.53 19.61
C VAL A 70 16.29 5.20 18.89
N ALA A 71 16.08 5.70 17.67
CA ALA A 71 17.09 6.56 17.07
C ALA A 71 17.06 7.93 17.75
N ARG A 72 18.26 8.46 18.00
CA ARG A 72 18.49 9.77 18.63
C ARG A 72 18.48 10.89 17.60
N GLY A 73 18.80 10.59 16.36
CA GLY A 73 18.95 11.62 15.34
C GLY A 73 19.20 11.03 13.98
N PHE A 74 19.05 11.89 12.99
CA PHE A 74 19.31 11.58 11.61
C PHE A 74 20.07 12.75 10.98
N ASP A 75 21.23 12.44 10.42
CA ASP A 75 21.90 13.39 9.55
C ASP A 75 21.35 13.24 8.14
N LEU A 76 20.55 14.23 7.72
CA LEU A 76 19.96 14.30 6.39
C LEU A 76 21.02 14.28 5.27
N ALA A 77 22.21 14.84 5.51
CA ALA A 77 23.26 14.93 4.49
C ALA A 77 23.98 13.60 4.29
N SER A 78 24.31 12.89 5.37
CA SER A 78 24.98 11.58 5.28
C SER A 78 24.02 10.40 5.20
N GLY A 79 22.74 10.58 5.52
CA GLY A 79 21.77 9.51 5.63
C GLY A 79 22.00 8.60 6.84
N THR A 80 22.81 9.04 7.82
CA THR A 80 23.19 8.23 8.98
C THR A 80 22.16 8.38 10.09
N VAL A 81 21.61 7.25 10.55
CA VAL A 81 20.78 7.17 11.76
C VAL A 81 21.69 6.93 12.96
N THR A 82 21.67 7.83 13.94
CA THR A 82 22.36 7.62 15.22
C THR A 82 21.43 6.97 16.21
N VAL A 83 21.91 5.91 16.86
CA VAL A 83 21.15 5.16 17.88
C VAL A 83 21.99 5.14 19.14
N GLU A 84 21.53 5.78 20.22
CA GLU A 84 22.17 5.64 21.53
C GLU A 84 21.23 4.93 22.52
N PRO A 85 21.77 4.04 23.36
CA PRO A 85 21.03 3.52 24.51
C PRO A 85 20.65 4.65 25.48
N GLY A 86 19.37 4.71 25.89
CA GLY A 86 18.90 5.63 26.93
C GLY A 86 18.46 7.01 26.44
N GLY A 87 18.23 7.20 25.14
CA GLY A 87 17.64 8.42 24.62
C GLY A 87 16.13 8.53 24.81
N THR A 88 15.68 9.76 25.03
CA THR A 88 14.27 10.12 25.25
C THR A 88 13.68 10.92 24.10
N GLU A 89 14.44 11.19 23.04
CA GLU A 89 13.93 11.92 21.89
C GLU A 89 12.97 11.02 21.11
N GLN A 90 11.71 11.46 21.05
CA GLN A 90 10.66 10.74 20.35
C GLN A 90 10.69 11.13 18.88
N LEU A 91 11.07 10.19 18.02
CA LEU A 91 11.04 10.42 16.59
C LEU A 91 9.63 10.18 16.02
N PRO A 92 9.15 11.03 15.11
CA PRO A 92 7.84 10.90 14.50
C PRO A 92 7.84 9.85 13.39
N ALA A 93 6.73 9.12 13.28
CA ALA A 93 6.43 8.21 12.19
C ALA A 93 5.02 8.47 11.62
N ALA A 94 4.88 8.30 10.30
CA ALA A 94 3.61 8.35 9.59
C ALA A 94 3.47 7.09 8.73
N LEU A 95 2.34 6.40 8.89
CA LEU A 95 2.01 5.16 8.21
C LEU A 95 0.89 5.44 7.21
N PHE A 96 1.07 4.94 5.99
CA PHE A 96 0.17 5.11 4.85
C PHE A 96 -0.18 3.72 4.30
N GLU A 97 -1.41 3.28 4.54
CA GLU A 97 -1.92 2.01 4.06
C GLU A 97 -2.98 2.23 2.98
N PRO A 98 -2.72 1.81 1.72
CA PRO A 98 -3.63 2.11 0.63
C PRO A 98 -4.98 1.42 0.80
N GLU A 99 -6.05 2.12 0.44
CA GLU A 99 -7.41 1.59 0.51
C GLU A 99 -7.55 0.32 -0.33
N ARG A 100 -6.92 0.33 -1.51
CA ARG A 100 -6.88 -0.80 -2.44
C ARG A 100 -5.44 -1.08 -2.83
N ALA A 101 -5.09 -2.36 -2.84
CA ALA A 101 -3.76 -2.85 -3.12
C ALA A 101 -3.72 -3.59 -4.46
N LEU A 102 -2.76 -3.24 -5.31
CA LEU A 102 -2.56 -3.95 -6.58
C LEU A 102 -1.56 -5.10 -6.40
N MET A 103 -2.08 -6.29 -6.14
CA MET A 103 -1.26 -7.50 -6.01
C MET A 103 -0.93 -8.11 -7.37
N MET A 104 0.36 -8.26 -7.66
CA MET A 104 0.86 -8.98 -8.83
C MET A 104 1.52 -10.29 -8.42
N ARG A 105 1.26 -11.35 -9.18
CA ARG A 105 1.90 -12.65 -8.98
C ARG A 105 2.42 -13.18 -10.31
N LEU A 106 3.74 -13.15 -10.47
CA LEU A 106 4.40 -13.76 -11.62
C LEU A 106 4.73 -15.24 -11.31
N PRO A 107 4.67 -16.15 -12.30
CA PRO A 107 5.06 -17.54 -12.09
C PRO A 107 6.50 -17.65 -11.55
N GLY A 108 6.66 -18.39 -10.44
CA GLY A 108 7.96 -18.60 -9.80
C GLY A 108 8.46 -17.43 -8.92
N GLN A 109 7.69 -16.36 -8.78
CA GLN A 109 8.03 -15.20 -7.94
C GLN A 109 7.06 -15.06 -6.76
N PRO A 110 7.52 -14.50 -5.62
CA PRO A 110 6.61 -14.11 -4.56
C PRO A 110 5.60 -13.06 -5.06
N PRO A 111 4.39 -12.98 -4.46
CA PRO A 111 3.49 -11.88 -4.70
C PRO A 111 4.17 -10.54 -4.41
N GLN A 112 3.87 -9.53 -5.20
CA GLN A 112 4.36 -8.15 -5.04
C GLN A 112 3.18 -7.20 -4.99
N GLU A 113 3.24 -6.22 -4.11
CA GLU A 113 2.30 -5.10 -4.09
C GLU A 113 2.90 -3.99 -4.97
N GLN A 114 2.23 -3.64 -6.07
CA GLN A 114 2.80 -2.78 -7.10
C GLN A 114 3.06 -1.34 -6.64
N GLN A 115 2.22 -0.80 -5.76
CA GLN A 115 2.38 0.58 -5.29
C GLN A 115 3.66 0.71 -4.43
N VAL A 116 3.95 -0.28 -3.59
CA VAL A 116 5.20 -0.44 -2.82
C VAL A 116 6.39 -0.56 -3.76
N GLU A 117 6.31 -1.34 -4.84
CA GLU A 117 7.40 -1.44 -5.82
C GLU A 117 7.66 -0.09 -6.53
N ILE A 118 6.61 0.69 -6.81
CA ILE A 118 6.74 2.04 -7.38
C ILE A 118 7.41 2.98 -6.37
N ALA A 119 6.94 2.99 -5.12
CA ALA A 119 7.55 3.76 -4.03
C ALA A 119 9.05 3.46 -3.88
N ILE A 120 9.43 2.17 -3.94
CA ILE A 120 10.83 1.75 -3.87
C ILE A 120 11.62 2.23 -5.08
N LYS A 121 11.06 2.08 -6.30
CA LYS A 121 11.69 2.55 -7.53
C LYS A 121 11.90 4.07 -7.53
N LEU A 122 11.01 4.81 -6.88
CA LEU A 122 11.09 6.26 -6.69
C LEU A 122 12.00 6.66 -5.52
N GLY A 123 12.61 5.71 -4.80
CA GLY A 123 13.68 5.99 -3.84
C GLY A 123 13.36 5.74 -2.37
N LEU A 124 12.17 5.22 -2.02
CA LEU A 124 11.99 4.62 -0.70
C LEU A 124 12.77 3.30 -0.59
N GLY A 125 13.18 2.95 0.62
CA GLY A 125 13.83 1.67 0.90
C GLY A 125 12.80 0.56 1.12
N ARG A 126 13.11 -0.68 0.73
CA ARG A 126 12.29 -1.82 1.17
C ARG A 126 12.53 -2.07 2.65
N PHE A 127 11.48 -1.97 3.45
CA PHE A 127 11.61 -2.11 4.90
C PHE A 127 11.49 -3.56 5.35
N GLY A 128 12.63 -4.26 5.25
CA GLY A 128 12.80 -5.64 5.69
C GLY A 128 12.92 -5.76 7.21
N ARG A 129 13.78 -6.65 7.71
CA ARG A 129 14.02 -6.83 9.16
C ARG A 129 15.16 -5.93 9.63
N GLY A 130 14.89 -5.02 10.56
CA GLY A 130 15.89 -4.15 11.19
C GLY A 130 15.91 -2.70 10.69
N LEU A 131 16.55 -1.82 11.47
CA LEU A 131 16.66 -0.38 11.19
C LEU A 131 17.74 -0.01 10.18
N SER A 132 18.68 -0.92 9.90
CA SER A 132 19.74 -0.70 8.90
C SER A 132 19.22 -0.51 7.47
N ALA A 133 17.95 -0.88 7.22
CA ALA A 133 17.27 -0.64 5.95
C ALA A 133 16.66 0.77 5.85
N LEU A 134 16.65 1.55 6.94
CA LEU A 134 16.20 2.94 6.90
C LEU A 134 17.29 3.83 6.32
N CYS A 135 16.94 4.54 5.27
CA CYS A 135 17.78 5.55 4.64
C CYS A 135 17.00 6.86 4.49
N SER A 136 17.71 7.96 4.21
CA SER A 136 17.05 9.12 3.62
C SER A 136 16.38 8.69 2.33
N ALA A 137 15.25 9.33 2.01
CA ALA A 137 14.61 9.21 0.72
C ALA A 137 14.70 10.56 0.01
N PRO A 138 15.80 10.83 -0.75
CA PRO A 138 15.97 12.11 -1.42
C PRO A 138 14.81 12.44 -2.35
N GLY A 139 14.37 13.70 -2.34
CA GLY A 139 13.27 14.20 -3.15
C GLY A 139 11.87 13.88 -2.59
N TRP A 140 11.72 12.89 -1.71
CA TRP A 140 10.47 12.69 -1.00
C TRP A 140 10.28 13.75 0.08
N SER A 141 9.03 14.06 0.42
CA SER A 141 8.71 14.96 1.53
C SER A 141 7.33 14.64 2.12
N LEU A 142 7.17 14.90 3.42
CA LEU A 142 5.89 14.84 4.09
C LEU A 142 5.39 16.25 4.36
N HIS A 143 4.27 16.61 3.75
CA HIS A 143 3.65 17.91 3.90
C HIS A 143 2.46 17.85 4.84
N ARG A 144 2.42 18.74 5.82
CA ARG A 144 1.19 19.03 6.57
C ARG A 144 0.48 20.22 5.94
N LEU A 145 -0.73 19.98 5.45
CA LEU A 145 -1.57 20.98 4.80
C LEU A 145 -2.27 21.88 5.83
N ALA A 146 -2.85 22.99 5.35
CA ALA A 146 -3.59 23.94 6.17
C ALA A 146 -4.86 23.33 6.81
N ASP A 147 -5.42 22.30 6.19
CA ASP A 147 -6.58 21.54 6.68
C ASP A 147 -6.18 20.30 7.48
N GLU A 148 -4.94 20.25 7.99
CA GLU A 148 -4.39 19.18 8.84
C GLU A 148 -4.17 17.83 8.15
N ARG A 149 -4.49 17.70 6.87
CA ARG A 149 -4.14 16.49 6.10
C ARG A 149 -2.64 16.39 5.90
N LEU A 150 -2.15 15.16 5.82
CA LEU A 150 -0.76 14.86 5.51
C LEU A 150 -0.64 14.32 4.08
N GLU A 151 0.28 14.87 3.30
CA GLU A 151 0.62 14.40 1.96
C GLU A 151 2.06 13.90 1.91
N LEU A 152 2.24 12.63 1.59
CA LEU A 152 3.52 12.10 1.17
C LEU A 152 3.71 12.43 -0.32
N ARG A 153 4.71 13.26 -0.62
CA ARG A 153 5.03 13.68 -1.98
C ARG A 153 6.25 12.94 -2.50
N SER A 154 6.15 12.53 -3.75
CA SER A 154 7.22 11.83 -4.45
C SER A 154 8.29 12.81 -4.96
N PRO A 155 9.47 12.33 -5.42
CA PRO A 155 10.54 13.19 -5.92
C PRO A 155 10.18 14.11 -7.09
N ASN A 156 9.11 13.81 -7.81
CA ASN A 156 8.58 14.69 -8.87
C ASN A 156 7.66 15.80 -8.34
N GLY A 157 7.41 15.87 -7.03
CA GLY A 157 6.54 16.85 -6.38
C GLY A 157 5.04 16.47 -6.37
N GLU A 158 4.66 15.37 -7.00
CA GLU A 158 3.28 14.86 -7.02
C GLU A 158 2.89 14.22 -5.69
N VAL A 159 1.60 14.26 -5.37
CA VAL A 159 1.05 13.55 -4.20
C VAL A 159 1.07 12.06 -4.52
N PHE A 160 1.86 11.32 -3.75
CA PHE A 160 1.91 9.87 -3.85
C PHE A 160 0.84 9.22 -2.96
N SER A 161 0.63 9.79 -1.77
CA SER A 161 -0.36 9.32 -0.80
C SER A 161 -0.77 10.46 0.12
N ARG A 162 -2.03 10.45 0.57
CA ARG A 162 -2.64 11.44 1.46
C ARG A 162 -3.42 10.73 2.55
N ILE A 163 -3.31 11.22 3.77
CA ILE A 163 -4.09 10.73 4.91
C ILE A 163 -4.76 11.88 5.66
N GLU A 164 -5.96 11.60 6.16
CA GLU A 164 -6.67 12.44 7.11
C GLU A 164 -6.69 11.73 8.46
N VAL A 165 -5.91 12.25 9.41
CA VAL A 165 -5.76 11.64 10.74
C VAL A 165 -5.69 12.71 11.82
N PRO A 166 -6.20 12.44 13.03
CA PRO A 166 -5.97 13.33 14.17
C PRO A 166 -4.48 13.42 14.47
N LEU A 167 -3.91 14.63 14.40
CA LEU A 167 -2.50 14.86 14.71
C LEU A 167 -2.31 15.14 16.21
N ASN A 168 -1.56 14.25 16.87
CA ASN A 168 -1.14 14.44 18.25
C ASN A 168 -0.18 15.65 18.36
N PRO A 169 -0.39 16.62 19.26
CA PRO A 169 0.54 17.72 19.49
C PRO A 169 1.99 17.28 19.74
N ALA A 170 2.21 16.15 20.43
CA ALA A 170 3.54 15.60 20.66
C ALA A 170 4.21 15.15 19.34
N TRP A 171 3.43 14.54 18.44
CA TRP A 171 3.90 14.15 17.12
C TRP A 171 4.26 15.36 16.26
N ILE A 172 3.43 16.41 16.28
CA ILE A 172 3.70 17.66 15.56
C ILE A 172 4.98 18.30 16.09
N SER A 173 5.10 18.43 17.42
CA SER A 173 6.28 18.98 18.09
C SER A 173 7.54 18.23 17.69
N ALA A 174 7.48 16.89 17.70
CA ALA A 174 8.58 16.04 17.25
C ALA A 174 8.93 16.30 15.77
N ALA A 175 7.95 16.27 14.86
CA ALA A 175 8.17 16.48 13.42
C ALA A 175 8.74 17.86 13.07
N VAL A 176 8.27 18.91 13.74
CA VAL A 176 8.82 20.26 13.58
C VAL A 176 10.23 20.35 14.15
N SER A 177 10.48 19.78 15.32
CA SER A 177 11.78 19.85 15.99
C SER A 177 12.85 19.04 15.27
N THR A 178 12.52 17.87 14.73
CA THR A 178 13.46 17.01 14.01
C THR A 178 13.64 17.45 12.56
N GLY A 179 12.60 18.04 11.96
CA GLY A 179 12.58 18.42 10.54
C GLY A 179 12.41 17.23 9.58
N PHE A 180 12.22 16.01 10.10
CA PHE A 180 12.00 14.80 9.31
C PHE A 180 11.06 13.81 10.01
N VAL A 181 10.45 12.93 9.22
CA VAL A 181 9.53 11.88 9.68
C VAL A 181 9.91 10.55 9.04
N LEU A 182 9.77 9.45 9.80
CA LEU A 182 9.76 8.10 9.22
C LEU A 182 8.42 7.88 8.51
N CYS A 183 8.45 7.81 7.18
CA CYS A 183 7.29 7.42 6.40
C CYS A 183 7.34 5.92 6.10
N LEU A 184 6.24 5.24 6.38
CA LEU A 184 6.00 3.84 6.07
C LEU A 184 4.82 3.78 5.10
N TYR A 185 5.02 3.16 3.94
CA TYR A 185 3.99 3.00 2.92
C TYR A 185 3.82 1.52 2.57
N GLY A 186 2.57 1.08 2.46
CA GLY A 186 2.24 -0.25 1.95
C GLY A 186 1.08 -0.90 2.71
N ILE A 187 0.87 -2.19 2.49
CA ILE A 187 -0.24 -2.93 3.11
C ILE A 187 0.19 -3.65 4.38
N GLN A 188 -0.80 -3.96 5.23
CA GLN A 188 -0.57 -4.69 6.49
C GLN A 188 0.35 -3.89 7.42
N LEU A 189 0.09 -2.58 7.57
CA LEU A 189 0.88 -1.72 8.44
C LEU A 189 0.35 -1.67 9.88
N GLY A 190 -0.76 -2.34 10.16
CA GLY A 190 -1.42 -2.20 11.46
C GLY A 190 -2.19 -0.88 11.59
N VAL A 191 -2.60 -0.29 10.46
CA VAL A 191 -3.33 0.98 10.40
C VAL A 191 -4.83 0.74 10.41
N ARG A 192 -5.32 -0.06 9.47
CA ARG A 192 -6.74 -0.38 9.33
C ARG A 192 -7.15 -1.55 10.21
N THR A 193 -8.33 -1.48 10.80
CA THR A 193 -8.92 -2.65 11.46
C THR A 193 -9.29 -3.69 10.40
N PRO A 194 -8.89 -4.97 10.58
CA PRO A 194 -9.24 -6.03 9.62
C PRO A 194 -10.76 -6.16 9.42
N PRO A 195 -11.23 -6.49 8.20
CA PRO A 195 -12.65 -6.70 7.94
C PRO A 195 -13.27 -7.75 8.88
N GLY A 196 -14.43 -7.43 9.47
CA GLY A 196 -15.12 -8.31 10.41
C GLY A 196 -14.59 -8.28 11.85
N MET A 197 -13.55 -7.48 12.13
CA MET A 197 -13.06 -7.24 13.48
C MET A 197 -13.59 -5.89 14.02
N PRO A 198 -14.16 -5.85 15.23
CA PRO A 198 -14.47 -4.58 15.90
C PRO A 198 -13.17 -3.84 16.27
N ALA A 199 -13.14 -2.51 16.10
CA ALA A 199 -11.96 -1.70 16.37
C ALA A 199 -11.42 -1.84 17.82
N ASN A 200 -12.31 -2.02 18.80
CA ASN A 200 -11.91 -2.22 20.21
C ASN A 200 -11.24 -3.58 20.49
N ARG A 201 -11.28 -4.50 19.53
CA ARG A 201 -10.59 -5.79 19.60
C ARG A 201 -9.27 -5.79 18.86
N TYR A 202 -8.95 -4.76 18.08
CA TYR A 202 -7.71 -4.68 17.34
C TYR A 202 -6.60 -4.06 18.20
N THR A 203 -5.90 -4.93 18.91
CA THR A 203 -4.89 -4.61 19.90
C THR A 203 -3.56 -4.21 19.27
N ASP A 204 -2.69 -3.55 20.04
CA ASP A 204 -1.32 -3.22 19.59
C ASP A 204 -0.50 -4.47 19.24
N GLN A 205 -0.77 -5.60 19.90
CA GLN A 205 -0.13 -6.87 19.60
C GLN A 205 -0.54 -7.39 18.21
N GLU A 206 -1.82 -7.33 17.87
CA GLU A 206 -2.30 -7.76 16.54
C GLU A 206 -1.80 -6.82 15.44
N ARG A 207 -1.76 -5.51 15.70
CA ARG A 207 -1.14 -4.52 14.81
C ARG A 207 0.33 -4.84 14.56
N LEU A 208 1.08 -5.17 15.61
CA LEU A 208 2.49 -5.55 15.51
C LEU A 208 2.67 -6.83 14.67
N GLU A 209 1.83 -7.83 14.88
CA GLU A 209 1.88 -9.08 14.13
C GLU A 209 1.55 -8.89 12.65
N GLU A 210 0.57 -8.03 12.35
CA GLU A 210 0.26 -7.62 10.99
C GLU A 210 1.44 -6.88 10.35
N PHE A 211 1.99 -5.87 11.05
CA PHE A 211 3.14 -5.11 10.57
C PHE A 211 4.37 -5.99 10.29
N ARG A 212 4.69 -6.92 11.19
CA ARG A 212 5.78 -7.89 11.00
C ARG A 212 5.53 -8.79 9.78
N ARG A 213 4.28 -9.15 9.52
CA ARG A 213 3.90 -9.96 8.35
C ARG A 213 4.07 -9.16 7.06
N GLY A 214 3.56 -7.93 7.00
CA GLY A 214 3.70 -7.03 5.85
C GLY A 214 5.17 -6.82 5.48
N ARG A 215 5.99 -6.44 6.47
CA ARG A 215 7.46 -6.32 6.31
C ARG A 215 8.11 -7.62 5.85
N GLY A 216 7.75 -8.75 6.46
CA GLY A 216 8.29 -10.07 6.13
C GLY A 216 7.98 -10.53 4.71
N LEU A 217 6.86 -10.08 4.15
CA LEU A 217 6.45 -10.34 2.76
C LEU A 217 6.99 -9.29 1.77
N GLY A 218 7.65 -8.25 2.27
CA GLY A 218 8.20 -7.17 1.44
C GLY A 218 7.14 -6.15 1.00
N PHE A 219 5.99 -6.08 1.67
CA PHE A 219 4.89 -5.17 1.36
C PHE A 219 4.99 -3.81 2.04
N THR A 220 6.20 -3.42 2.46
CA THR A 220 6.43 -2.16 3.16
C THR A 220 7.63 -1.46 2.54
N ALA A 221 7.40 -0.25 2.04
CA ALA A 221 8.42 0.73 1.73
C ALA A 221 8.57 1.68 2.91
N ALA A 222 9.79 2.15 3.16
CA ALA A 222 10.06 3.13 4.20
C ALA A 222 11.14 4.12 3.80
N GLY A 223 11.10 5.31 4.37
CA GLY A 223 12.16 6.29 4.23
C GLY A 223 12.05 7.39 5.28
N LEU A 224 13.19 8.01 5.58
CA LEU A 224 13.21 9.24 6.33
C LEU A 224 13.06 10.39 5.36
N VAL A 225 11.98 11.15 5.52
CA VAL A 225 11.60 12.24 4.60
C VAL A 225 11.58 13.57 5.35
N PRO A 226 12.04 14.68 4.75
CA PRO A 226 11.83 16.01 5.25
C PRO A 226 10.36 16.28 5.59
N PHE A 227 10.13 16.95 6.71
CA PHE A 227 8.81 17.41 7.12
C PHE A 227 8.63 18.89 6.76
N VAL A 228 7.54 19.19 6.05
CA VAL A 228 7.19 20.54 5.62
C VAL A 228 5.87 20.93 6.28
N ASN A 229 5.95 21.85 7.24
CA ASN A 229 4.77 22.39 7.90
C ASN A 229 4.22 23.59 7.12
N ASN A 230 3.23 23.37 6.25
CA ASN A 230 2.58 24.45 5.49
C ASN A 230 1.47 25.16 6.28
N ARG A 231 1.34 24.86 7.57
CA ARG A 231 0.55 25.66 8.50
C ARG A 231 1.41 26.85 8.93
N GLY A 232 1.20 27.97 8.26
CA GLY A 232 1.87 29.25 8.53
C GLY A 232 1.76 29.69 9.98
#